data_AF-A0A936T9D5-F1
#
_entry.id   AF-A0A936T9D5-F1
#
_cell.length_a   1.000
_cell.length_b   1.000
_cell.length_c   1.000
_cell.angle_alpha   90.00
_cell.angle_beta   90.00
_cell.angle_gamma   90.00
#
_symmetry.space_group_name_H-M   'P 1'
#
loop_
_entity.id
_entity.type
_entity.pdbx_description
1 polymer ?
#
loop_
_entity_poly.entity_id
_entity_poly.type
_entity_poly.pdbx_seq_one_letter_code
_entity_poly.pdbx_strand_id
1 'polypeptide(L)'
;MLDGDMVYSPDTLEQLRSHGVPYVSGYYLQRRHSPLLPVWFHPGDEWPLRPFLEDPERGRLHPLGASGWGCVLIHRDVVQDTRQKVLRGEWDVIEDEMAMWPYDLTEVMGALAAGDVDTLQQLLRPLRGQYDRRPVGSDIRYPVMARAAGYDLWGDPDVRPGHMLNYVLHPSDYAAQGASTYATTMREVYDATDRGRVLWAERIEALKHE
;
A
#
# COMPACT_ATOMS: atom_id res chain seq x y z
N MET A 1 -2.43 14.50 -8.44
CA MET A 1 -2.14 13.25 -9.15
C MET A 1 -3.47 12.59 -9.45
N LEU A 2 -3.62 12.15 -10.69
CA LEU A 2 -4.84 11.54 -11.21
C LEU A 2 -4.39 10.35 -12.05
N ASP A 3 -4.79 9.14 -11.68
CA ASP A 3 -4.52 7.94 -12.49
C ASP A 3 -5.32 7.99 -13.80
N GLY A 4 -4.73 7.50 -14.88
CA GLY A 4 -5.33 7.51 -16.22
C GLY A 4 -6.47 6.50 -16.42
N ASP A 5 -6.65 5.57 -15.48
CA ASP A 5 -7.70 4.55 -15.51
C ASP A 5 -8.87 4.84 -14.55
N MET A 6 -9.11 6.11 -14.24
CA MET A 6 -10.24 6.52 -13.41
C MET A 6 -11.16 7.50 -14.13
N VAL A 7 -12.44 7.51 -13.73
CA VAL A 7 -13.47 8.42 -14.18
C VAL A 7 -13.73 9.45 -13.09
N TYR A 8 -13.47 10.71 -13.42
CA TYR A 8 -13.58 11.85 -12.50
C TYR A 8 -14.82 12.69 -12.78
N SER A 9 -15.36 13.34 -11.74
CA SER A 9 -16.30 14.45 -11.94
C SER A 9 -15.55 15.67 -12.51
N PRO A 10 -16.13 16.49 -13.41
CA PRO A 10 -15.45 17.65 -13.99
C PRO A 10 -14.92 18.67 -12.97
N ASP A 11 -15.49 18.71 -11.77
CA ASP A 11 -15.15 19.59 -10.65
C ASP A 11 -14.29 18.91 -9.57
N THR A 12 -13.74 17.72 -9.83
CA THR A 12 -12.90 16.96 -8.88
C THR A 12 -11.74 17.80 -8.33
N LEU A 13 -11.07 18.58 -9.20
CA LEU A 13 -9.94 19.42 -8.79
C LEU A 13 -10.41 20.61 -7.92
N GLU A 14 -11.52 21.25 -8.30
CA GLU A 14 -12.15 22.33 -7.56
C GLU A 14 -12.58 21.88 -6.16
N GLN A 15 -13.22 20.72 -6.03
CA GLN A 15 -13.63 20.15 -4.75
C GLN A 15 -12.41 19.89 -3.85
N LEU A 16 -11.44 19.10 -4.32
CA LEU A 16 -10.21 18.79 -3.55
C LEU A 16 -9.46 20.07 -3.13
N ARG A 17 -9.38 21.08 -4.01
CA ARG A 17 -8.72 22.37 -3.71
C ARG A 17 -9.51 23.22 -2.72
N SER A 18 -10.84 23.13 -2.70
CA SER A 18 -11.71 24.00 -1.87
C SER A 18 -11.46 23.84 -0.37
N HIS A 19 -10.97 22.67 0.05
CA HIS A 19 -10.64 22.36 1.45
C HIS A 19 -9.45 23.15 2.01
N GLY A 20 -8.55 23.65 1.16
CA GLY A 20 -7.36 24.38 1.58
C GLY A 20 -6.33 23.55 2.38
N VAL A 21 -6.50 22.23 2.46
CA VAL A 21 -5.54 21.32 3.12
C VAL A 21 -4.39 20.95 2.18
N PRO A 22 -3.17 20.75 2.69
CA PRO A 22 -1.99 20.52 1.84
C PRO A 22 -1.96 19.11 1.22
N TYR A 23 -2.70 18.14 1.76
CA TYR A 23 -2.71 16.76 1.28
C TYR A 23 -4.09 16.12 1.46
N VAL A 24 -4.76 15.79 0.36
CA VAL A 24 -6.11 15.22 0.36
C VAL A 24 -6.32 14.19 -0.75
N SER A 25 -7.05 13.11 -0.45
CA SER A 25 -7.46 12.06 -1.38
C SER A 25 -8.97 12.03 -1.55
N GLY A 26 -9.45 11.71 -2.76
CA GLY A 26 -10.84 11.31 -2.97
C GLY A 26 -11.11 9.89 -2.46
N TYR A 27 -12.38 9.54 -2.25
CA TYR A 27 -12.79 8.19 -1.82
C TYR A 27 -13.06 7.27 -3.02
N TYR A 28 -12.22 6.24 -3.18
CA TYR A 28 -12.37 5.25 -4.25
C TYR A 28 -11.89 3.85 -3.84
N LEU A 29 -12.34 2.87 -4.62
CA LEU A 29 -12.08 1.45 -4.41
C LEU A 29 -10.81 0.99 -5.13
N GLN A 30 -10.25 -0.14 -4.72
CA GLN A 30 -9.10 -0.77 -5.39
C GLN A 30 -9.47 -1.30 -6.79
N ARG A 31 -8.48 -1.43 -7.68
CA ARG A 31 -8.63 -1.94 -9.06
C ARG A 31 -8.87 -3.46 -9.10
N ARG A 32 -9.99 -3.92 -8.55
CA ARG A 32 -10.48 -5.31 -8.58
C ARG A 32 -12.00 -5.38 -8.45
N HIS A 33 -12.62 -6.48 -8.86
CA HIS A 33 -14.07 -6.67 -8.80
C HIS A 33 -14.55 -7.47 -7.57
N SER A 34 -13.70 -8.29 -6.93
CA SER A 34 -14.04 -9.05 -5.73
C SER A 34 -12.79 -9.45 -4.91
N PRO A 35 -12.80 -9.28 -3.58
CA PRO A 35 -13.67 -8.36 -2.85
C PRO A 35 -13.41 -6.91 -3.27
N LEU A 36 -14.45 -6.07 -3.27
CA LEU A 36 -14.30 -4.62 -3.41
C LEU A 36 -13.85 -4.05 -2.06
N LEU A 37 -12.65 -3.46 -1.99
CA LEU A 37 -12.15 -2.74 -0.81
C LEU A 37 -11.82 -1.28 -1.18
N PRO A 38 -12.08 -0.30 -0.29
CA PRO A 38 -11.54 1.05 -0.41
C PRO A 38 -10.01 1.05 -0.44
N VAL A 39 -9.42 2.10 -1.01
CA VAL A 39 -7.96 2.32 -0.96
C VAL A 39 -7.51 3.09 0.30
N TRP A 40 -8.47 3.53 1.12
CA TRP A 40 -8.23 4.31 2.33
C TRP A 40 -7.87 3.44 3.53
N PHE A 41 -7.10 4.02 4.44
CA PHE A 41 -6.68 3.41 5.69
C PHE A 41 -6.93 4.35 6.87
N HIS A 42 -7.32 3.79 8.00
CA HIS A 42 -7.47 4.53 9.25
C HIS A 42 -6.13 5.11 9.72
N PRO A 43 -6.13 6.29 10.37
CA PRO A 43 -4.95 6.83 11.01
C PRO A 43 -4.51 5.94 12.18
N GLY A 44 -3.21 5.79 12.35
CA GLY A 44 -2.61 5.02 13.42
C GLY A 44 -1.09 4.88 13.27
N ASP A 45 -0.45 4.35 14.31
CA ASP A 45 0.98 4.03 14.31
C ASP A 45 1.26 2.53 14.19
N GLU A 46 0.21 1.70 14.11
CA GLU A 46 0.31 0.27 13.84
C GLU A 46 0.52 0.00 12.33
N TRP A 47 1.25 -1.06 12.01
CA TRP A 47 1.52 -1.46 10.62
C TRP A 47 1.33 -2.98 10.45
N PRO A 48 0.68 -3.46 9.36
CA PRO A 48 0.03 -2.69 8.31
C PRO A 48 -1.16 -1.88 8.85
N LEU A 49 -1.38 -0.69 8.27
CA LEU A 49 -2.50 0.16 8.68
C LEU A 49 -3.84 -0.58 8.51
N ARG A 50 -4.79 -0.29 9.39
CA ARG A 50 -6.15 -0.85 9.32
C ARG A 50 -6.88 -0.23 8.11
N PRO A 51 -7.45 -1.03 7.19
CA PRO A 51 -8.23 -0.48 6.09
C PRO A 51 -9.50 0.22 6.59
N PHE A 52 -9.87 1.29 5.90
CA PHE A 52 -11.17 1.93 6.02
C PHE A 52 -12.19 1.04 5.28
N LEU A 53 -13.14 0.44 6.01
CA LEU A 53 -14.11 -0.53 5.47
C LEU A 53 -15.56 -0.05 5.59
N GLU A 54 -15.79 0.92 6.47
CA GLU A 54 -17.01 1.69 6.60
C GLU A 54 -17.17 2.70 5.45
N ASP A 55 -18.40 3.03 5.06
CA ASP A 55 -18.66 4.13 4.12
C ASP A 55 -18.50 5.47 4.88
N PRO A 56 -17.56 6.36 4.49
CA PRO A 56 -17.28 7.57 5.25
C PRO A 56 -18.42 8.60 5.20
N GLU A 57 -18.68 9.23 6.35
CA GLU A 57 -19.66 10.31 6.52
C GLU A 57 -19.40 11.48 5.56
N ARG A 58 -20.37 11.78 4.69
CA ARG A 58 -20.29 12.86 3.69
C ARG A 58 -20.40 14.25 4.32
N GLY A 59 -19.95 15.28 3.58
CA GLY A 59 -19.97 16.68 3.99
C GLY A 59 -18.84 17.08 4.94
N ARG A 60 -17.88 16.19 5.22
CA ARG A 60 -16.69 16.48 6.03
C ARG A 60 -15.47 15.71 5.54
N LEU A 61 -14.29 16.24 5.83
CA LEU A 61 -13.03 15.49 5.68
C LEU A 61 -12.86 14.47 6.81
N HIS A 62 -12.14 13.38 6.51
CA HIS A 62 -11.71 12.38 7.48
C HIS A 62 -10.17 12.33 7.53
N PRO A 63 -9.54 12.20 8.69
CA PRO A 63 -8.10 11.93 8.76
C PRO A 63 -7.83 10.51 8.26
N LEU A 64 -6.78 10.33 7.44
CA LEU A 64 -6.36 9.03 6.91
C LEU A 64 -4.95 8.68 7.37
N GLY A 65 -4.70 7.39 7.58
CA GLY A 65 -3.34 6.86 7.74
C GLY A 65 -2.62 6.72 6.40
N ALA A 66 -3.37 6.34 5.35
CA ALA A 66 -2.88 6.25 3.98
C ALA A 66 -4.04 6.22 2.96
N SER A 67 -3.71 6.49 1.70
CA SER A 67 -4.54 6.27 0.52
C SER A 67 -3.65 5.82 -0.64
N GLY A 68 -4.25 5.27 -1.70
CA GLY A 68 -3.57 5.17 -2.99
C GLY A 68 -3.36 6.55 -3.64
N TRP A 69 -2.77 6.56 -4.83
CA TRP A 69 -2.40 7.80 -5.54
C TRP A 69 -3.36 8.24 -6.66
N GLY A 70 -4.24 7.34 -7.12
CA GLY A 70 -5.16 7.58 -8.23
C GLY A 70 -6.06 8.80 -8.14
N CYS A 71 -6.49 9.27 -6.95
CA CYS A 71 -7.12 10.58 -6.83
C CYS A 71 -6.63 11.32 -5.60
N VAL A 72 -5.62 12.17 -5.80
CA VAL A 72 -4.91 12.86 -4.72
C VAL A 72 -4.54 14.28 -5.16
N LEU A 73 -4.85 15.28 -4.33
CA LEU A 73 -4.26 16.62 -4.42
C LEU A 73 -3.20 16.74 -3.32
N ILE A 74 -1.99 17.12 -3.71
CA ILE A 74 -0.84 17.29 -2.82
C ILE A 74 -0.14 18.61 -3.15
N HIS A 75 0.11 19.42 -2.13
CA HIS A 75 0.91 20.64 -2.24
C HIS A 75 2.38 20.29 -2.46
N ARG A 76 3.08 21.12 -3.25
CA ARG A 76 4.52 20.97 -3.50
C ARG A 76 5.34 20.91 -2.20
N ASP A 77 4.93 21.69 -1.21
CA ASP A 77 5.64 21.83 0.06
C ASP A 77 5.66 20.51 0.85
N VAL A 78 4.58 19.71 0.78
CA VAL A 78 4.53 18.34 1.34
C VAL A 78 5.67 17.48 0.76
N VAL A 79 5.85 17.54 -0.56
CA VAL A 79 6.88 16.77 -1.27
C VAL A 79 8.27 17.27 -0.92
N GLN A 80 8.49 18.59 -0.94
CA GLN A 80 9.79 19.19 -0.65
C GLN A 80 10.22 18.94 0.80
N ASP A 81 9.31 19.10 1.76
CA ASP A 81 9.57 18.82 3.16
C ASP A 81 9.76 17.33 3.45
N THR A 82 8.98 16.44 2.81
CA THR A 82 9.18 14.99 2.95
C THR A 82 10.58 14.60 2.47
N ARG A 83 11.02 15.13 1.32
CA ARG A 83 12.38 14.90 0.83
C ARG A 83 13.44 15.43 1.79
N GLN A 84 13.30 16.67 2.27
CA GLN A 84 14.31 17.32 3.12
C GLN A 84 14.37 16.74 4.55
N LYS A 85 13.23 16.59 5.21
CA LYS A 85 13.13 16.23 6.63
C LYS A 85 13.19 14.72 6.86
N VAL A 86 12.68 13.92 5.92
CA VAL A 86 12.48 12.48 6.09
C VAL A 86 13.40 11.69 5.16
N LEU A 87 13.40 11.96 3.85
CA LEU A 87 14.25 11.25 2.87
C LEU A 87 15.68 11.80 2.76
N ARG A 88 16.11 12.71 3.64
CA ARG A 88 17.48 13.28 3.70
C ARG A 88 18.00 13.91 2.38
N GLY A 89 17.09 14.34 1.51
CA GLY A 89 17.39 14.94 0.20
C GLY A 89 17.25 13.98 -0.99
N GLU A 90 17.01 12.69 -0.75
CA GLU A 90 16.77 11.69 -1.80
C GLU A 90 15.45 11.94 -2.55
N TRP A 91 15.31 11.27 -3.70
CA TRP A 91 14.08 11.32 -4.49
C TRP A 91 12.92 10.57 -3.80
N ASP A 92 11.68 10.99 -4.11
CA ASP A 92 10.51 10.23 -3.67
C ASP A 92 10.57 8.81 -4.25
N VAL A 93 10.34 7.80 -3.41
CA VAL A 93 10.40 6.39 -3.80
C VAL A 93 9.22 6.07 -4.71
N ILE A 94 9.49 5.87 -6.00
CA ILE A 94 8.50 5.44 -6.98
C ILE A 94 8.67 3.92 -7.17
N GLU A 95 7.65 3.17 -6.74
CA GLU A 95 7.52 1.71 -6.84
C GLU A 95 8.56 0.89 -6.01
N ASP A 96 8.73 -0.40 -6.34
CA ASP A 96 9.13 -1.48 -5.41
C ASP A 96 10.61 -1.51 -4.97
N GLU A 97 11.37 -0.43 -5.14
CA GLU A 97 12.73 -0.31 -4.58
C GLU A 97 12.70 -0.16 -3.05
N MET A 98 12.68 -1.30 -2.36
CA MET A 98 12.81 -1.42 -0.90
C MET A 98 14.14 -0.89 -0.34
N ALA A 99 15.09 -0.51 -1.20
CA ALA A 99 16.39 0.03 -0.81
C ALA A 99 16.29 1.40 -0.12
N MET A 100 15.34 2.25 -0.55
CA MET A 100 15.19 3.62 -0.08
C MET A 100 14.08 3.78 0.96
N TRP A 101 14.21 3.12 2.11
CA TRP A 101 13.55 3.61 3.31
C TRP A 101 14.55 4.47 4.09
N PRO A 102 14.16 5.64 4.63
CA PRO A 102 15.02 6.44 5.49
C PRO A 102 15.08 5.83 6.91
N TYR A 103 15.47 4.56 7.02
CA TYR A 103 16.00 4.05 8.27
C TYR A 103 17.32 4.77 8.52
N ASP A 104 17.62 5.13 9.77
CA ASP A 104 18.98 5.53 10.07
C ASP A 104 19.87 4.30 9.96
N LEU A 105 20.73 4.25 8.94
CA LEU A 105 21.62 3.11 8.73
C LEU A 105 22.55 2.89 9.93
N THR A 106 22.91 3.93 10.67
CA THR A 106 23.70 3.83 11.90
C THR A 106 22.91 3.10 12.99
N GLU A 107 21.63 3.45 13.15
CA GLU A 107 20.73 2.84 14.12
C GLU A 107 20.38 1.39 13.75
N VAL A 108 20.11 1.12 12.46
CA VAL A 108 19.88 -0.24 11.95
C VAL A 108 21.12 -1.12 12.12
N MET A 109 22.31 -0.63 11.75
CA MET A 109 23.54 -1.40 11.91
C MET A 109 23.92 -1.57 13.38
N GLY A 110 23.61 -0.58 14.24
CA GLY A 110 23.77 -0.66 15.69
C GLY A 110 22.85 -1.72 16.31
N ALA A 111 21.55 -1.68 15.99
CA ALA A 111 20.57 -2.65 16.42
C ALA A 111 20.90 -4.07 15.90
N LEU A 112 21.34 -4.20 14.64
CA LEU A 112 21.80 -5.46 14.06
C LEU A 112 23.04 -6.02 14.78
N ALA A 113 24.03 -5.17 15.08
CA ALA A 113 25.22 -5.59 15.83
C ALA A 113 24.91 -5.94 17.30
N ALA A 114 23.90 -5.31 17.90
CA ALA A 114 23.42 -5.60 19.25
C ALA A 114 22.48 -6.81 19.32
N GLY A 115 21.96 -7.29 18.19
CA GLY A 115 20.89 -8.30 18.14
C GLY A 115 19.52 -7.77 18.61
N ASP A 116 19.32 -6.44 18.59
CA ASP A 116 18.07 -5.79 18.98
C ASP A 116 17.01 -5.93 17.87
N VAL A 117 16.29 -7.05 17.94
CA VAL A 117 15.24 -7.41 17.00
C VAL A 117 14.05 -6.44 17.06
N ASP A 118 13.73 -5.87 18.23
CA ASP A 118 12.57 -5.00 18.40
C ASP A 118 12.80 -3.65 17.72
N THR A 119 13.99 -3.05 17.91
CA THR A 119 14.39 -1.82 17.19
C THR A 119 14.46 -2.06 15.67
N LEU A 120 15.03 -3.20 15.23
CA LEU A 120 15.03 -3.56 13.80
C LEU A 120 13.62 -3.71 13.22
N GLN A 121 12.68 -4.30 13.98
CA GLN A 121 11.29 -4.40 13.55
C GLN A 121 10.65 -3.01 13.44
N GLN A 122 10.86 -2.11 14.40
CA GLN A 122 10.32 -0.75 14.36
C GLN A 122 10.88 0.10 13.22
N LEU A 123 12.19 0.01 12.93
CA LEU A 123 12.83 0.77 11.86
C LEU A 123 12.46 0.26 10.46
N LEU A 124 12.25 -1.06 10.31
CA LEU A 124 11.95 -1.69 9.02
C LEU A 124 10.45 -1.97 8.80
N ARG A 125 9.56 -1.66 9.76
CA ARG A 125 8.12 -1.99 9.66
C ARG A 125 7.46 -1.53 8.35
N PRO A 126 7.66 -0.32 7.80
CA PRO A 126 6.86 0.13 6.64
C PRO A 126 7.35 -0.48 5.33
N LEU A 127 8.55 -1.06 5.31
CA LEU A 127 9.04 -1.92 4.23
C LEU A 127 8.43 -3.32 4.26
N ARG A 128 7.82 -3.72 5.38
CA ARG A 128 7.40 -5.11 5.65
C ARG A 128 5.91 -5.16 5.99
N GLY A 129 5.10 -4.64 5.07
CA GLY A 129 3.64 -4.77 5.09
C GLY A 129 3.14 -5.67 3.97
N GLN A 130 2.19 -6.53 4.29
CA GLN A 130 1.29 -7.11 3.29
C GLN A 130 -0.13 -6.59 3.50
N TYR A 131 -0.76 -6.16 2.42
CA TYR A 131 -2.19 -5.89 2.36
C TYR A 131 -2.80 -6.77 1.29
N ASP A 132 -3.90 -7.47 1.59
CA ASP A 132 -4.56 -8.36 0.62
C ASP A 132 -3.61 -9.40 -0.02
N ARG A 133 -2.63 -9.91 0.75
CA ARG A 133 -1.55 -10.82 0.31
C ARG A 133 -0.59 -10.23 -0.73
N ARG A 134 -0.63 -8.92 -0.97
CA ARG A 134 0.32 -8.18 -1.82
C ARG A 134 1.25 -7.33 -0.95
N PRO A 135 2.50 -7.08 -1.36
CA PRO A 135 3.32 -6.03 -0.76
C PRO A 135 2.58 -4.69 -0.76
N VAL A 136 2.76 -3.89 0.28
CA VAL A 136 2.18 -2.55 0.36
C VAL A 136 2.97 -1.60 -0.56
N GLY A 137 2.28 -1.03 -1.56
CA GLY A 137 2.87 -0.18 -2.59
C GLY A 137 3.51 1.11 -2.06
N SER A 138 4.28 1.80 -2.90
CA SER A 138 4.86 3.10 -2.55
C SER A 138 3.79 4.16 -2.28
N ASP A 139 2.64 4.03 -2.95
CA ASP A 139 1.47 4.89 -2.82
C ASP A 139 0.93 4.92 -1.38
N ILE A 140 0.76 3.75 -0.76
CA ILE A 140 0.31 3.59 0.64
C ILE A 140 1.43 3.94 1.65
N ARG A 141 2.71 3.74 1.28
CA ARG A 141 3.86 4.05 2.14
C ARG A 141 4.11 5.56 2.27
N TYR A 142 3.90 6.33 1.21
CA TYR A 142 4.21 7.76 1.18
C TYR A 142 3.47 8.61 2.23
N PRO A 143 2.16 8.42 2.52
CA PRO A 143 1.47 9.08 3.63
C PRO A 143 2.17 8.97 4.99
N VAL A 144 2.84 7.85 5.28
CA VAL A 144 3.62 7.67 6.52
C VAL A 144 4.83 8.62 6.56
N MET A 145 5.48 8.83 5.41
CA MET A 145 6.61 9.75 5.26
C MET A 145 6.14 11.22 5.34
N ALA A 146 5.04 11.55 4.66
CA ALA A 146 4.43 12.89 4.71
C ALA A 146 4.01 13.28 6.15
N ARG A 147 3.43 12.33 6.89
CA ARG A 147 3.08 12.53 8.31
C ARG A 147 4.32 12.77 9.17
N ALA A 148 5.41 12.03 8.95
CA ALA A 148 6.69 12.26 9.62
C ALA A 148 7.32 13.63 9.28
N ALA A 149 6.99 14.21 8.12
CA ALA A 149 7.39 15.56 7.72
C ALA A 149 6.48 16.69 8.28
N GLY A 150 5.37 16.32 8.94
CA GLY A 150 4.40 17.22 9.57
C GLY A 150 3.10 17.43 8.78
N TYR A 151 2.77 16.57 7.82
CA TYR A 151 1.58 16.72 6.96
C TYR A 151 0.60 15.54 7.09
N ASP A 152 -0.59 15.83 7.64
CA ASP A 152 -1.68 14.87 7.69
C ASP A 152 -2.35 14.71 6.31
N LEU A 153 -2.66 13.46 5.96
CA LEU A 153 -3.49 13.13 4.81
C LEU A 153 -4.97 13.19 5.20
N TRP A 154 -5.75 13.91 4.41
CA TRP A 154 -7.21 13.97 4.54
C TRP A 154 -7.91 13.17 3.45
N GLY A 155 -9.10 12.67 3.76
CA GLY A 155 -9.98 12.00 2.82
C GLY A 155 -11.23 12.83 2.59
N ASP A 156 -11.52 13.18 1.34
CA ASP A 156 -12.78 13.75 0.89
C ASP A 156 -13.73 12.63 0.44
N PRO A 157 -14.81 12.36 1.19
CA PRO A 157 -15.78 11.32 0.88
C PRO A 157 -16.82 11.73 -0.17
N ASP A 158 -16.84 12.98 -0.63
CA ASP A 158 -17.75 13.44 -1.69
C ASP A 158 -17.08 13.41 -3.07
N VAL A 159 -15.76 13.59 -3.14
CA VAL A 159 -14.95 13.28 -4.33
C VAL A 159 -14.83 11.77 -4.50
N ARG A 160 -15.76 11.18 -5.27
CA ARG A 160 -15.82 9.71 -5.52
C ARG A 160 -15.56 9.32 -6.98
N PRO A 161 -14.31 9.35 -7.46
CA PRO A 161 -13.98 8.89 -8.79
C PRO A 161 -14.12 7.37 -8.91
N GLY A 162 -14.66 6.92 -10.04
CA GLY A 162 -14.76 5.49 -10.32
C GLY A 162 -13.46 4.95 -10.91
N HIS A 163 -12.91 3.87 -10.36
CA HIS A 163 -11.89 3.11 -11.09
C HIS A 163 -12.52 2.44 -12.31
N MET A 164 -11.88 2.57 -13.47
CA MET A 164 -12.18 1.76 -14.65
C MET A 164 -11.67 0.34 -14.42
N LEU A 165 -12.49 -0.46 -13.75
CA LEU A 165 -12.35 -1.90 -13.73
C LEU A 165 -12.59 -2.42 -15.15
N ASN A 166 -11.51 -2.62 -15.90
CA ASN A 166 -11.53 -3.27 -17.20
C ASN A 166 -11.78 -4.78 -17.03
N TYR A 167 -12.99 -5.20 -16.60
CA TYR A 167 -13.31 -6.62 -16.42
C TYR A 167 -14.82 -7.00 -16.30
N VAL A 168 -15.20 -8.20 -16.80
CA VAL A 168 -16.36 -8.99 -16.32
C VAL A 168 -16.00 -10.50 -16.22
N LEU A 169 -15.94 -11.08 -15.01
CA LEU A 169 -15.48 -12.47 -14.71
C LEU A 169 -16.58 -13.23 -13.95
N HIS A 170 -16.83 -14.48 -14.34
CA HIS A 170 -17.78 -15.43 -13.73
C HIS A 170 -17.03 -16.79 -13.57
N PRO A 171 -17.40 -17.72 -12.69
CA PRO A 171 -18.60 -18.54 -12.70
C PRO A 171 -18.79 -19.49 -13.91
N SER A 172 -17.94 -19.50 -14.95
CA SER A 172 -18.33 -20.03 -16.30
C SER A 172 -17.88 -21.42 -16.79
N ASP A 173 -16.63 -21.92 -16.59
CA ASP A 173 -16.18 -23.25 -17.09
C ASP A 173 -15.30 -24.21 -16.19
N TYR A 174 -14.90 -23.89 -14.94
CA TYR A 174 -14.27 -24.74 -13.86
C TYR A 174 -15.25 -25.82 -13.45
N ALA A 175 -16.38 -25.29 -13.01
CA ALA A 175 -17.57 -25.40 -13.80
C ALA A 175 -17.98 -24.08 -14.49
N ALA A 176 -17.77 -22.83 -14.02
CA ALA A 176 -17.05 -22.15 -12.90
C ALA A 176 -15.65 -21.42 -13.04
N GLN A 177 -15.16 -21.07 -14.25
CA GLN A 177 -13.78 -20.66 -14.71
C GLN A 177 -12.67 -21.74 -15.00
N GLY A 178 -12.78 -22.43 -16.16
CA GLY A 178 -12.05 -23.59 -16.75
C GLY A 178 -11.85 -24.90 -15.94
N ALA A 179 -12.36 -26.08 -16.35
CA ALA A 179 -12.02 -27.37 -15.71
C ALA A 179 -10.54 -27.77 -15.91
N SER A 180 -9.93 -27.20 -16.95
CA SER A 180 -8.47 -27.12 -17.17
C SER A 180 -7.79 -26.06 -16.31
N THR A 181 -8.49 -25.00 -15.93
CA THR A 181 -8.03 -23.97 -14.97
C THR A 181 -8.10 -24.50 -13.54
N TYR A 182 -9.12 -25.30 -13.20
CA TYR A 182 -9.16 -26.17 -12.02
C TYR A 182 -7.91 -27.04 -11.95
N ALA A 183 -7.63 -27.80 -13.02
CA ALA A 183 -6.43 -28.63 -13.11
C ALA A 183 -5.11 -27.83 -13.08
N THR A 184 -5.10 -26.57 -13.55
CA THR A 184 -3.91 -25.71 -13.55
C THR A 184 -3.69 -25.04 -12.20
N THR A 185 -4.72 -24.48 -11.55
CA THR A 185 -4.68 -24.04 -10.15
C THR A 185 -4.21 -25.18 -9.24
N MET A 186 -4.65 -26.42 -9.51
CA MET A 186 -4.14 -27.61 -8.83
C MET A 186 -2.66 -27.85 -9.13
N ARG A 187 -2.23 -27.90 -10.40
CA ARG A 187 -0.81 -28.10 -10.78
C ARG A 187 0.12 -27.02 -10.19
N GLU A 188 -0.28 -25.75 -10.21
CA GLU A 188 0.53 -24.64 -9.68
C GLU A 188 0.61 -24.67 -8.15
N VAL A 189 -0.50 -24.99 -7.47
CA VAL A 189 -0.50 -25.27 -6.03
C VAL A 189 0.39 -26.46 -5.69
N TYR A 190 0.42 -27.51 -6.53
CA TYR A 190 1.26 -28.69 -6.32
C TYR A 190 2.75 -28.41 -6.60
N ASP A 191 3.12 -27.80 -7.73
CA ASP A 191 4.51 -27.39 -8.02
C ASP A 191 5.05 -26.43 -6.94
N ALA A 192 4.22 -25.52 -6.42
CA ALA A 192 4.59 -24.64 -5.30
C ALA A 192 4.76 -25.42 -3.98
N THR A 193 3.89 -26.41 -3.72
CA THR A 193 4.00 -27.30 -2.56
C THR A 193 5.26 -28.15 -2.61
N ASP A 194 5.59 -28.72 -3.77
CA ASP A 194 6.72 -29.63 -3.93
C ASP A 194 8.06 -28.88 -3.96
N ARG A 195 8.14 -27.67 -4.56
CA ARG A 195 9.29 -26.76 -4.35
C ARG A 195 9.46 -26.39 -2.88
N GLY A 196 8.37 -26.08 -2.18
CA GLY A 196 8.40 -25.79 -0.74
C GLY A 196 8.93 -26.96 0.09
N ARG A 197 8.63 -28.21 -0.32
CA ARG A 197 9.17 -29.42 0.32
C ARG A 197 10.65 -29.66 0.05
N VAL A 198 11.14 -29.37 -1.16
CA VAL A 198 12.58 -29.45 -1.49
C VAL A 198 13.37 -28.45 -0.65
N LEU A 199 12.96 -27.17 -0.66
CA LEU A 199 13.58 -26.11 0.15
C LEU A 199 13.54 -26.44 1.65
N TRP A 200 12.45 -27.03 2.14
CA TRP A 200 12.34 -27.49 3.51
C TRP A 200 13.31 -28.64 3.85
N ALA A 201 13.48 -29.61 2.95
CA ALA A 201 14.42 -30.71 3.14
C ALA A 201 15.89 -30.25 3.11
N GLU A 202 16.25 -29.38 2.17
CA GLU A 202 17.58 -28.73 2.10
C GLU A 202 17.87 -27.96 3.39
N ARG A 203 16.88 -27.23 3.91
CA ARG A 203 16.99 -26.52 5.20
C ARG A 203 17.19 -27.48 6.38
N ILE A 204 16.49 -28.62 6.40
CA ILE A 204 16.61 -29.63 7.46
C ILE A 204 17.98 -30.33 7.45
N GLU A 205 18.60 -30.57 6.29
CA GLU A 205 19.95 -31.15 6.26
C GLU A 205 21.05 -30.11 6.59
N ALA A 206 20.90 -28.86 6.16
CA ALA A 206 21.80 -27.78 6.59
C ALA A 206 21.86 -27.68 8.14
N LEU A 207 20.70 -27.77 8.80
CA LEU A 207 20.54 -27.74 10.25
C LEU A 207 21.09 -28.97 11.02
N LYS A 208 21.61 -30.00 10.34
CA LYS A 208 22.29 -31.15 10.98
C LYS A 208 23.82 -31.09 10.92
N HIS A 209 24.34 -30.15 10.13
CA HIS A 209 25.76 -29.90 9.95
C HIS A 209 26.21 -28.54 10.53
N GLU A 210 25.24 -27.76 11.03
CA GLU A 210 25.42 -26.69 12.03
C GLU A 210 25.47 -27.28 13.46
#